data_AF-A0A5C7FDV7-F1
#
_entry.id   AF-A0A5C7FDV7-F1
#
_cell.length_a   1.000
_cell.length_b   1.000
_cell.length_c   1.000
_cell.angle_alpha   90.00
_cell.angle_beta   90.00
_cell.angle_gamma   90.00
#
_symmetry.space_group_name_H-M   'P 1'
#
loop_
_entity.id
_entity.type
_entity.pdbx_description
1 polymer ?
#
loop_
_entity_poly.entity_id
_entity_poly.type
_entity_poly.pdbx_seq_one_letter_code
_entity_poly.pdbx_strand_id
1 'polypeptide(L)'
;MTRLLSALALFTVLFSSCGPKLSPLTQRLVDDQNWSQDELKRIQFYLSEDLVLTRELRNGNSEIRNGQVKIVDGREVEQLVFKRNTPGVFVFSPKTQRMAVSFESNDDNFLVFGPNPKAGNRYVIMAADWNRRNGSVTYAGKKWTVNSSDAYASLMIPLKRLRSSDVNGKVIGGRKLK
;
A
#
# COMPACT_ATOMS: atom_id res chain seq x y z
N MET A 1 62.38 -11.25 12.03
CA MET A 1 61.34 -10.83 12.99
C MET A 1 60.24 -10.13 12.18
N THR A 2 59.39 -10.85 11.45
CA THR A 2 58.05 -11.32 11.86
C THR A 2 57.22 -10.26 12.61
N ARG A 3 56.04 -9.96 12.02
CA ARG A 3 54.77 -9.52 12.68
C ARG A 3 54.65 -7.99 12.80
N LEU A 4 53.53 -7.30 12.55
CA LEU A 4 52.12 -7.68 12.45
C LEU A 4 51.32 -6.47 11.90
N LEU A 5 50.30 -6.72 11.06
CA LEU A 5 49.06 -5.94 10.82
C LEU A 5 49.19 -4.55 10.15
N SER A 6 49.05 -4.38 8.83
CA SER A 6 47.88 -4.64 7.97
C SER A 6 46.51 -4.31 8.59
N ALA A 7 45.77 -3.47 7.84
CA ALA A 7 44.31 -3.29 7.87
C ALA A 7 43.71 -2.25 8.83
N LEU A 8 44.00 -0.97 8.59
CA LEU A 8 43.02 0.11 8.83
C LEU A 8 42.46 0.62 7.50
N ALA A 9 41.97 -0.31 6.66
CA ALA A 9 41.04 0.05 5.60
C ALA A 9 39.66 0.13 6.24
N LEU A 10 39.36 1.28 6.84
CA LEU A 10 38.05 1.62 7.36
C LEU A 10 37.07 1.66 6.18
N PHE A 11 36.50 0.49 5.89
CA PHE A 11 35.49 0.27 4.87
C PHE A 11 34.18 0.92 5.35
N THR A 12 34.11 2.24 5.31
CA THR A 12 32.86 2.99 5.41
C THR A 12 32.09 2.78 4.12
N VAL A 13 31.48 1.61 3.98
CA VAL A 13 30.35 1.45 3.06
C VAL A 13 29.20 2.22 3.66
N LEU A 14 29.09 3.48 3.24
CA LEU A 14 27.85 4.22 3.27
C LEU A 14 26.87 3.43 2.40
N PHE A 15 26.11 2.52 3.02
CA PHE A 15 24.93 1.94 2.40
C PHE A 15 23.92 3.05 2.18
N SER A 16 24.07 3.80 1.10
CA SER A 16 23.03 4.66 0.54
C SER A 16 21.91 3.75 0.05
N SER A 17 21.04 3.35 0.99
CA SER A 17 19.76 2.71 0.69
C SER A 17 18.84 3.75 0.05
N CYS A 18 19.11 4.07 -1.21
CA CYS A 18 18.17 4.77 -2.08
C CYS A 18 17.05 3.80 -2.42
N GLY A 19 16.12 3.63 -1.47
CA GLY A 19 14.87 2.89 -1.66
C GLY A 19 14.14 3.32 -2.93
N PRO A 20 13.25 2.48 -3.48
CA PRO A 20 12.55 2.81 -4.71
C PRO A 20 11.74 4.09 -4.51
N LYS A 21 11.85 5.02 -5.47
CA LYS A 21 11.02 6.23 -5.47
C LYS A 21 9.56 5.81 -5.69
N LEU A 22 8.75 5.96 -4.65
CA LEU A 22 7.32 5.69 -4.70
C LEU A 22 6.61 6.78 -5.50
N SER A 23 5.65 6.36 -6.33
CA SER A 23 4.79 7.27 -7.09
C SER A 23 3.33 6.96 -6.84
N PRO A 24 2.44 7.96 -6.79
CA PRO A 24 1.01 7.71 -6.60
C PRO A 24 0.43 6.86 -7.72
N LEU A 25 -0.35 5.86 -7.36
CA LEU A 25 -1.16 5.11 -8.30
C LEU A 25 -2.34 5.97 -8.73
N THR A 26 -2.38 6.31 -10.01
CA THR A 26 -3.46 7.11 -10.61
C THR A 26 -4.22 6.29 -11.64
N GLN A 27 -5.47 6.67 -11.92
CA GLN A 27 -6.27 6.04 -12.97
C GLN A 27 -5.53 6.01 -14.31
N ARG A 28 -4.94 7.16 -14.69
CA ARG A 28 -4.13 7.26 -15.90
C ARG A 28 -3.00 6.24 -15.95
N LEU A 29 -2.28 6.05 -14.84
CA LEU A 29 -1.19 5.08 -14.79
C LEU A 29 -1.68 3.65 -14.97
N VAL A 30 -2.82 3.31 -14.37
CA VAL A 30 -3.43 1.99 -14.55
C VAL A 30 -3.87 1.78 -16.00
N ASP A 31 -4.47 2.80 -16.62
CA ASP A 31 -4.89 2.76 -18.03
C ASP A 31 -3.69 2.66 -18.99
N ASP A 32 -2.66 3.47 -18.75
CA ASP A 32 -1.43 3.53 -19.57
C ASP A 32 -0.65 2.21 -19.53
N GLN A 33 -0.68 1.49 -18.40
CA GLN A 33 0.05 0.23 -18.21
C GLN A 33 -0.77 -1.02 -18.54
N ASN A 34 -2.10 -0.93 -18.49
CA ASN A 34 -3.04 -2.01 -18.79
C ASN A 34 -2.70 -3.35 -18.09
N TRP A 35 -2.35 -3.29 -16.80
CA TRP A 35 -1.96 -4.47 -16.04
C TRP A 35 -3.11 -5.48 -15.90
N SER A 36 -2.79 -6.74 -16.13
CA SER A 36 -3.61 -7.88 -15.73
C SER A 36 -3.64 -8.03 -14.21
N GLN A 37 -4.63 -8.77 -13.68
CA GLN A 37 -4.69 -9.05 -12.24
C GLN A 37 -3.46 -9.80 -11.72
N ASP A 38 -2.88 -10.70 -12.53
CA ASP A 38 -1.68 -11.45 -12.14
C ASP A 38 -0.42 -10.58 -12.12
N GLU A 39 -0.38 -9.51 -12.93
CA GLU A 39 0.67 -8.49 -12.83
C GLU A 39 0.48 -7.61 -11.60
N LEU A 40 -0.75 -7.21 -11.29
CA LEU A 40 -1.06 -6.43 -10.08
C LEU A 40 -0.63 -7.17 -8.79
N LYS A 41 -0.78 -8.50 -8.73
CA LYS A 41 -0.30 -9.33 -7.61
C LYS A 41 1.23 -9.25 -7.40
N ARG A 42 2.00 -8.87 -8.43
CA ARG A 42 3.46 -8.73 -8.35
C ARG A 42 3.91 -7.33 -7.94
N ILE A 43 2.98 -6.38 -7.83
CA ILE A 43 3.26 -5.00 -7.43
C ILE A 43 3.13 -4.88 -5.91
N GLN A 44 4.17 -4.35 -5.27
CA GLN A 44 4.07 -3.92 -3.88
C GLN A 44 3.44 -2.53 -3.82
N PHE A 45 2.31 -2.41 -3.13
CA PHE A 45 1.66 -1.15 -2.85
C PHE A 45 2.11 -0.61 -1.49
N TYR A 46 1.96 0.71 -1.31
CA TYR A 46 2.29 1.43 -0.09
C TYR A 46 1.26 2.53 0.17
N LEU A 47 1.01 2.88 1.43
CA LEU A 47 0.16 4.04 1.77
C LEU A 47 0.93 5.35 1.69
N SER A 48 0.32 6.40 1.13
CA SER A 48 0.90 7.76 1.08
C SER A 48 0.99 8.45 2.44
N GLU A 49 0.13 8.07 3.38
CA GLU A 49 0.02 8.66 4.72
C GLU A 49 -0.53 7.64 5.72
N ASP A 50 -0.61 8.04 6.98
CA ASP A 50 -1.26 7.22 7.99
C ASP A 50 -2.76 7.10 7.67
N LEU A 51 -3.31 5.91 7.85
CA LEU A 51 -4.74 5.65 7.74
C LEU A 51 -5.22 5.07 9.06
N VAL A 52 -6.22 5.71 9.65
CA VAL A 52 -6.78 5.31 10.94
C VAL A 52 -8.19 4.80 10.76
N LEU A 53 -8.43 3.58 11.23
CA LEU A 53 -9.77 3.01 11.37
C LEU A 53 -10.18 3.04 12.84
N THR A 54 -11.40 3.48 13.12
CA THR A 54 -11.96 3.48 14.47
C THR A 54 -13.32 2.78 14.52
N ARG A 55 -13.62 2.13 15.65
CA ARG A 55 -14.97 1.69 15.98
C ARG A 55 -15.24 1.82 17.46
N GLU A 56 -16.47 2.17 17.80
CA GLU A 56 -16.94 2.20 19.19
C GLU A 56 -17.17 0.78 19.69
N LEU A 57 -16.63 0.44 20.86
CA LEU A 57 -16.88 -0.82 21.55
C LEU A 57 -18.11 -0.63 22.43
N ARG A 58 -19.16 -1.41 22.19
CA ARG A 58 -20.36 -1.40 23.04
C ARG A 58 -20.24 -2.47 24.11
N ASN A 59 -20.34 -2.03 25.37
CA ASN A 59 -20.34 -2.77 26.64
C ASN A 59 -20.21 -4.30 26.54
N GLY A 60 -19.00 -4.81 26.83
CA GLY A 60 -18.78 -6.17 27.37
C GLY A 60 -18.59 -7.33 26.39
N ASN A 61 -19.07 -7.25 25.15
CA ASN A 61 -18.99 -8.36 24.17
C ASN A 61 -18.14 -8.07 22.93
N SER A 62 -17.41 -6.96 22.92
CA SER A 62 -16.62 -6.57 21.74
C SER A 62 -15.23 -7.21 21.81
N GLU A 63 -15.04 -8.31 21.09
CA GLU A 63 -13.73 -8.96 20.95
C GLU A 63 -12.76 -8.01 20.21
N ILE A 64 -11.74 -7.55 20.94
CA ILE A 64 -10.61 -6.78 20.42
C ILE A 64 -9.65 -7.79 19.77
N ARG A 65 -9.46 -7.68 18.46
CA ARG A 65 -8.59 -8.63 17.73
C ARG A 65 -7.29 -8.00 17.27
N ASN A 66 -7.34 -6.78 16.75
CA ASN A 66 -6.23 -6.23 15.95
C ASN A 66 -5.82 -4.81 16.38
N GLY A 67 -6.61 -4.13 17.22
CA GLY A 67 -6.44 -2.70 17.49
C GLY A 67 -6.09 -2.35 18.94
N GLN A 68 -5.68 -1.10 19.13
CA GLN A 68 -5.47 -0.51 20.45
C GLN A 68 -6.78 0.07 20.96
N VAL A 69 -7.09 -0.16 22.23
CA VAL A 69 -8.25 0.43 22.90
C VAL A 69 -7.89 1.80 23.45
N LYS A 70 -8.76 2.79 23.20
CA LYS A 70 -8.64 4.16 23.72
C LYS A 70 -9.99 4.67 24.20
N ILE A 71 -9.97 5.58 25.16
CA ILE A 71 -11.14 6.35 25.55
C ILE A 71 -11.15 7.67 24.75
N VAL A 72 -12.20 7.91 23.98
CA VAL A 72 -12.42 9.14 23.19
C VAL A 72 -13.80 9.67 23.52
N ASP A 73 -13.90 10.91 24.01
CA ASP A 73 -15.16 11.56 24.40
C ASP A 73 -16.03 10.70 25.35
N GLY A 74 -15.40 10.01 26.30
CA GLY A 74 -16.06 9.14 27.27
C GLY A 74 -16.50 7.78 26.71
N ARG A 75 -16.12 7.44 25.47
CA ARG A 75 -16.46 6.17 24.82
C ARG A 75 -15.22 5.32 24.60
N GLU A 76 -15.37 4.01 24.78
CA GLU A 76 -14.32 3.05 24.45
C GLU A 76 -14.29 2.82 22.94
N VAL A 77 -13.12 3.04 22.33
CA VAL A 77 -12.91 2.98 20.89
C VAL A 77 -11.71 2.07 20.60
N GLU A 78 -11.90 1.11 19.70
CA GLU A 78 -10.78 0.36 19.12
C GLU A 78 -10.25 1.11 17.90
N GLN A 79 -8.93 1.26 17.83
CA GLN A 79 -8.22 1.95 16.77
C GLN A 79 -7.24 1.01 16.06
N LEU A 80 -7.34 0.95 14.73
CA LEU A 80 -6.31 0.39 13.85
C LEU A 80 -5.56 1.53 13.16
N VAL A 81 -4.24 1.43 13.13
CA VAL A 81 -3.39 2.45 12.52
C VAL A 81 -2.49 1.80 11.49
N PHE A 82 -2.76 2.08 10.22
CA PHE A 82 -1.84 1.76 9.14
C PHE A 82 -0.92 2.95 8.97
N LYS A 83 0.39 2.76 9.12
CA LYS A 83 1.35 3.84 8.99
C LYS A 83 1.59 4.20 7.52
N ARG A 84 2.02 5.43 7.26
CA ARG A 84 2.61 5.80 5.97
C ARG A 84 3.64 4.74 5.57
N ASN A 85 3.67 4.41 4.28
CA ASN A 85 4.51 3.36 3.70
C ASN A 85 4.24 1.95 4.24
N THR A 86 3.08 1.68 4.86
CA THR A 86 2.69 0.29 5.16
C THR A 86 2.59 -0.48 3.84
N PRO A 87 3.35 -1.59 3.67
CA PRO A 87 3.32 -2.38 2.45
C PRO A 87 2.02 -3.15 2.35
N GLY A 88 1.41 -3.16 1.16
CA GLY A 88 0.22 -3.95 0.87
C GLY A 88 0.30 -4.68 -0.47
N VAL A 89 -0.45 -5.76 -0.59
CA VAL A 89 -0.51 -6.63 -1.77
C VAL A 89 -1.92 -6.64 -2.36
N PHE A 90 -2.01 -6.72 -3.68
CA PHE A 90 -3.30 -6.83 -4.36
C PHE A 90 -3.94 -8.20 -4.09
N VAL A 91 -5.22 -8.20 -3.71
CA VAL A 91 -6.00 -9.42 -3.48
C VAL A 91 -6.89 -9.70 -4.69
N PHE A 92 -7.79 -8.77 -5.02
CA PHE A 92 -8.71 -8.89 -6.16
C PHE A 92 -9.28 -7.52 -6.56
N SER A 93 -10.04 -7.50 -7.67
CA SER A 93 -10.78 -6.31 -8.10
C SER A 93 -12.29 -6.51 -7.85
N PRO A 94 -12.91 -5.83 -6.87
CA PRO A 94 -14.33 -6.04 -6.58
C PRO A 94 -15.25 -5.46 -7.66
N LYS A 95 -14.80 -4.43 -8.38
CA LYS A 95 -15.47 -3.75 -9.49
C LYS A 95 -14.40 -3.11 -10.39
N THR A 96 -14.77 -2.72 -11.60
CA THR A 96 -13.93 -1.94 -12.51
C THR A 96 -13.27 -0.77 -11.77
N GLN A 97 -11.96 -0.59 -11.96
CA GLN A 97 -11.14 0.46 -11.34
C GLN A 97 -11.06 0.43 -9.81
N ARG A 98 -11.46 -0.67 -9.16
CA ARG A 98 -11.28 -0.86 -7.72
C ARG A 98 -10.28 -1.95 -7.44
N MET A 99 -9.47 -1.76 -6.41
CA MET A 99 -8.46 -2.71 -5.96
C MET A 99 -8.67 -3.01 -4.48
N ALA A 100 -8.89 -4.28 -4.16
CA ALA A 100 -8.75 -4.76 -2.78
C ALA A 100 -7.27 -4.99 -2.50
N VAL A 101 -6.75 -4.33 -1.47
CA VAL A 101 -5.35 -4.43 -1.05
C VAL A 101 -5.31 -4.84 0.41
N SER A 102 -4.59 -5.93 0.70
CA SER A 102 -4.29 -6.35 2.07
C SER A 102 -2.97 -5.73 2.53
N PHE A 103 -2.93 -5.29 3.79
CA PHE A 103 -1.73 -4.74 4.45
C PHE A 103 -1.28 -5.63 5.62
N GLU A 104 -1.85 -6.83 5.74
CA GLU A 104 -1.52 -7.82 6.76
C GLU A 104 -0.96 -9.09 6.09
N SER A 105 -0.60 -10.09 6.90
CA SER A 105 -0.05 -11.36 6.40
C SER A 105 -1.08 -12.28 5.73
N ASN A 106 -2.36 -11.94 5.78
CA ASN A 106 -3.47 -12.70 5.21
C ASN A 106 -4.22 -11.89 4.17
N ASP A 107 -4.90 -12.58 3.25
CA ASP A 107 -5.62 -11.95 2.14
C ASP A 107 -7.07 -11.56 2.51
N ASP A 108 -7.59 -12.06 3.63
CA ASP A 108 -8.97 -11.80 4.10
C ASP A 108 -9.14 -10.38 4.66
N ASN A 109 -8.06 -9.79 5.18
CA ASN A 109 -8.04 -8.47 5.80
C ASN A 109 -7.60 -7.39 4.79
N PHE A 110 -8.52 -6.98 3.92
CA PHE A 110 -8.25 -5.99 2.88
C PHE A 110 -9.08 -4.71 3.01
N LEU A 111 -8.56 -3.64 2.41
CA LEU A 111 -9.28 -2.39 2.17
C LEU A 111 -9.45 -2.18 0.66
N VAL A 112 -10.53 -1.51 0.27
CA VAL A 112 -10.80 -1.24 -1.14
C VAL A 112 -10.37 0.17 -1.50
N PHE A 113 -9.62 0.31 -2.59
CA PHE A 113 -9.16 1.58 -3.13
C PHE A 113 -9.72 1.80 -4.54
N GLY A 114 -9.93 3.06 -4.92
CA GLY A 114 -10.41 3.43 -6.23
C GLY A 114 -10.11 4.88 -6.58
N PRO A 115 -10.22 5.26 -7.87
CA PRO A 115 -9.88 6.60 -8.33
C PRO A 115 -10.83 7.64 -7.73
N ASN A 116 -10.28 8.69 -7.15
CA ASN A 116 -11.06 9.83 -6.65
C ASN A 116 -10.72 11.11 -7.42
N PRO A 117 -11.69 11.71 -8.15
CA PRO A 117 -11.48 12.96 -8.89
C PRO A 117 -11.00 14.13 -8.03
N LYS A 118 -11.40 14.17 -6.74
CA LYS A 118 -10.96 15.20 -5.78
C LYS A 118 -9.51 15.00 -5.31
N ALA A 119 -8.94 13.83 -5.57
CA ALA A 119 -7.56 13.46 -5.24
C ALA A 119 -6.68 13.33 -6.49
N GLY A 120 -7.03 14.00 -7.60
CA GLY A 120 -6.30 13.90 -8.86
C GLY A 120 -6.36 12.51 -9.48
N ASN A 121 -7.48 11.81 -9.33
CA ASN A 121 -7.71 10.43 -9.77
C ASN A 121 -6.71 9.42 -9.18
N ARG A 122 -6.15 9.70 -7.99
CA ARG A 122 -5.38 8.73 -7.22
C ARG A 122 -6.30 7.65 -6.66
N TYR A 123 -5.76 6.44 -6.50
CA TYR A 123 -6.43 5.33 -5.84
C TYR A 123 -6.43 5.55 -4.33
N VAL A 124 -7.52 6.07 -3.79
CA VAL A 124 -7.72 6.33 -2.35
C VAL A 124 -8.71 5.35 -1.76
N ILE A 125 -8.76 5.25 -0.42
CA ILE A 125 -9.70 4.37 0.27
C ILE A 125 -11.15 4.67 -0.11
N MET A 126 -11.90 3.61 -0.37
CA MET A 126 -13.31 3.63 -0.71
C MET A 126 -14.14 3.26 0.52
N ALA A 127 -15.02 4.17 0.94
CA ALA A 127 -16.05 3.89 1.92
C ALA A 127 -17.38 3.53 1.23
N ALA A 128 -18.19 2.73 1.91
CA ALA A 128 -19.55 2.41 1.49
C ALA A 128 -20.44 3.67 1.56
N ASP A 129 -20.33 4.42 2.65
CA ASP A 129 -21.05 5.66 2.90
C ASP A 129 -20.07 6.72 3.40
N TRP A 130 -20.09 7.90 2.80
CA TRP A 130 -19.43 9.09 3.32
C TRP A 130 -20.49 10.06 3.85
N ASN A 131 -20.39 10.42 5.12
CA ASN A 131 -21.03 11.63 5.65
C ASN A 131 -20.02 12.78 5.67
N ARG A 132 -20.42 13.98 6.13
CA ARG A 132 -19.55 15.18 6.12
C ARG A 132 -18.21 14.99 6.85
N ARG A 133 -18.13 14.09 7.83
CA ARG A 133 -16.94 13.93 8.69
C ARG A 133 -16.29 12.57 8.55
N ASN A 134 -17.05 11.53 8.22
CA ASN A 134 -16.63 10.14 8.38
C ASN A 134 -17.08 9.26 7.21
N GLY A 135 -16.28 8.24 6.89
CA GLY A 135 -16.61 7.16 5.96
C GLY A 135 -16.73 5.82 6.65
N SER A 136 -17.67 4.95 6.22
CA SER A 136 -17.78 3.57 6.71
C SER A 136 -17.07 2.59 5.78
N VAL A 137 -16.17 1.77 6.33
CA VAL A 137 -15.48 0.68 5.61
C VAL A 137 -15.70 -0.65 6.30
N THR A 138 -15.53 -1.75 5.57
CA THR A 138 -15.51 -3.10 6.13
C THR A 138 -14.07 -3.60 6.13
N TYR A 139 -13.60 -4.09 7.28
CA TYR A 139 -12.25 -4.64 7.44
C TYR A 139 -12.28 -5.78 8.47
N ALA A 140 -11.68 -6.92 8.15
CA ALA A 140 -11.70 -8.13 8.98
C ALA A 140 -13.12 -8.54 9.42
N GLY A 141 -14.08 -8.50 8.48
CA GLY A 141 -15.49 -8.83 8.71
C GLY A 141 -16.27 -7.84 9.60
N LYS A 142 -15.64 -6.74 10.04
CA LYS A 142 -16.21 -5.76 10.97
C LYS A 142 -16.37 -4.40 10.27
N LYS A 143 -17.36 -3.60 10.69
CA LYS A 143 -17.54 -2.23 10.22
C LYS A 143 -16.64 -1.29 11.01
N TRP A 144 -15.97 -0.39 10.29
CA TRP A 144 -15.06 0.61 10.82
C TRP A 144 -15.37 1.99 10.24
N THR A 145 -14.91 3.00 10.95
CA THR A 145 -15.03 4.41 10.58
C THR A 145 -13.66 4.96 10.19
N VAL A 146 -13.63 5.73 9.11
CA VAL A 146 -12.46 6.48 8.63
C VAL A 146 -12.79 7.97 8.74
N ASN A 147 -11.88 8.78 9.27
CA ASN A 147 -12.07 10.23 9.28
C ASN A 147 -11.92 10.79 7.85
N SER A 148 -12.65 11.85 7.50
CA SER A 148 -12.54 12.50 6.19
C SER A 148 -11.14 13.05 5.88
N SER A 149 -10.33 13.36 6.91
CA SER A 149 -8.93 13.73 6.74
C SER A 149 -8.07 12.55 6.25
N ASP A 150 -8.30 11.34 6.77
CA ASP A 150 -7.59 10.12 6.37
C ASP A 150 -8.11 9.53 5.04
N ALA A 151 -9.24 10.05 4.53
CA ALA A 151 -9.87 9.60 3.28
C ALA A 151 -8.99 9.75 2.03
N TYR A 152 -7.94 10.56 2.12
CA TYR A 152 -7.00 10.81 1.02
C TYR A 152 -5.78 9.90 1.03
N ALA A 153 -5.67 8.99 2.01
CA ALA A 153 -4.66 7.94 2.01
C ALA A 153 -4.76 7.14 0.69
N SER A 154 -3.70 7.26 -0.11
CA SER A 154 -3.63 6.76 -1.48
C SER A 154 -2.60 5.66 -1.63
N LEU A 155 -2.83 4.77 -2.59
CA LEU A 155 -1.87 3.74 -2.97
C LEU A 155 -0.70 4.36 -3.74
N MET A 156 0.49 3.93 -3.38
CA MET A 156 1.77 4.30 -3.97
C MET A 156 2.47 3.05 -4.47
N ILE A 157 3.19 3.13 -5.58
CA ILE A 157 3.94 2.00 -6.15
C ILE A 157 5.39 2.40 -6.52
N PRO A 158 6.34 1.46 -6.45
CA PRO A 158 7.72 1.70 -6.86
C PRO A 158 7.83 1.71 -8.40
N LEU A 159 7.94 2.90 -9.00
CA LEU A 159 7.96 3.06 -10.46
C LEU A 159 9.34 2.94 -11.12
N LYS A 160 10.40 2.63 -10.37
CA LYS A 160 11.81 2.76 -10.80
C LYS A 160 12.22 1.93 -12.04
N ARG A 161 11.29 1.21 -12.68
CA ARG A 161 11.53 0.36 -13.87
C ARG A 161 10.46 0.40 -14.98
N LEU A 162 9.45 1.29 -14.95
CA LEU A 162 8.46 1.35 -16.04
C LEU A 162 8.77 2.37 -17.14
N ARG A 163 9.58 3.40 -16.85
CA ARG A 163 10.00 4.40 -17.85
C ARG A 163 11.15 3.93 -18.73
N SER A 164 12.02 3.08 -18.21
CA SER A 164 12.72 2.15 -19.08
C SER A 164 11.71 1.08 -19.38
N SER A 165 11.02 1.18 -20.51
CA SER A 165 10.84 -0.04 -21.27
C SER A 165 12.22 -0.69 -21.33
N ASP A 166 12.44 -1.67 -20.45
CA ASP A 166 13.02 -2.92 -20.88
C ASP A 166 12.17 -3.31 -22.09
N VAL A 167 12.56 -2.77 -23.24
CA VAL A 167 12.56 -3.54 -24.45
C VAL A 167 13.35 -4.77 -24.02
N ASN A 168 12.64 -5.79 -23.54
CA ASN A 168 13.17 -7.13 -23.37
C ASN A 168 13.34 -7.68 -24.79
N GLY A 169 14.09 -6.94 -25.60
CA GLY A 169 14.53 -7.29 -26.92
C GLY A 169 15.62 -8.27 -26.67
N LYS A 170 15.27 -9.56 -26.74
CA LYS A 170 16.27 -10.59 -26.98
C LYS A 170 17.05 -10.15 -28.22
N VAL A 171 18.31 -9.77 -28.04
CA VAL A 171 19.22 -9.53 -29.17
C VAL A 171 19.45 -10.89 -29.83
N ILE A 172 18.80 -11.13 -30.97
CA ILE A 172 18.94 -12.37 -31.75
C ILE A 172 20.27 -12.27 -32.52
N GLY A 173 21.24 -13.11 -32.19
CA GLY A 173 22.59 -13.09 -32.80
C GLY A 173 22.70 -13.54 -34.26
N GLY A 174 21.57 -13.84 -34.93
CA GLY A 174 21.54 -14.39 -36.30
C GLY A 174 22.14 -15.81 -36.41
N ARG A 175 21.98 -16.45 -37.57
CA ARG A 175 22.57 -17.76 -37.91
C ARG A 175 23.36 -17.63 -39.21
N LYS A 176 24.58 -18.17 -39.25
CA LYS A 176 25.40 -18.24 -40.49
C LYS A 176 25.17 -19.57 -41.21
N LEU A 177 25.23 -19.53 -42.54
CA LEU A 177 25.19 -20.72 -43.39
C LEU A 177 26.53 -21.48 -43.28
N LYS A 178 26.46 -22.82 -43.32
CA LYS A 178 27.64 -23.68 -43.54
C LYS A 178 27.76 -23.94 -45.03
#